data_AF-A0A800JEZ6-F1
#
_entry.id   AF-A0A800JEZ6-F1
#
_cell.length_a   1.000
_cell.length_b   1.000
_cell.length_c   1.000
_cell.angle_alpha   90.00
_cell.angle_beta   90.00
_cell.angle_gamma   90.00
#
_symmetry.space_group_name_H-M   'P 1'
#
loop_
_entity.id
_entity.type
_entity.pdbx_description
1 polymer ?
#
loop_
_entity_poly.entity_id
_entity_poly.type
_entity_poly.pdbx_seq_one_letter_code
_entity_poly.pdbx_strand_id
1 'polypeptide(L)'
;KEFNGVSLFDGSGLAVTKDSEGNTWTLNASDLNDSDITSVIASGFTVTSTMSTLTTSIESVSTHRAQIGGNIQRLQLTNEQLGILSENLSASVSRIKDVDVATESTQFARYNILVQSGTAMLAQANLLPQSALRLLQ
;
A
#
# COMPACT_ATOMS: atom_id res chain seq x y z
N LYS A 1 -27.36 -58.06 -8.01
CA LYS A 1 -28.16 -58.62 -6.89
C LYS A 1 -29.45 -59.16 -7.48
N GLU A 2 -29.79 -60.40 -7.17
CA GLU A 2 -31.02 -61.02 -7.65
C GLU A 2 -32.10 -60.91 -6.58
N PHE A 3 -33.32 -60.60 -6.99
CA PHE A 3 -34.49 -60.73 -6.15
C PHE A 3 -35.33 -61.87 -6.69
N ASN A 4 -35.49 -62.92 -5.88
CA ASN A 4 -36.26 -64.11 -6.25
C ASN A 4 -35.82 -64.72 -7.60
N GLY A 5 -34.50 -64.78 -7.85
CA GLY A 5 -33.90 -65.34 -9.07
C GLY A 5 -33.99 -64.45 -10.32
N VAL A 6 -34.54 -63.25 -10.20
CA VAL A 6 -34.56 -62.25 -11.28
C VAL A 6 -33.50 -61.19 -11.01
N SER A 7 -32.65 -60.91 -12.00
CA SER A 7 -31.69 -59.83 -11.91
C SER A 7 -32.38 -58.49 -12.15
N LEU A 8 -32.26 -57.57 -11.21
CA LEU A 8 -32.92 -56.25 -11.27
C LEU A 8 -32.04 -55.15 -11.88
N PHE A 9 -30.77 -55.45 -12.17
CA PHE A 9 -29.75 -54.46 -12.54
C PHE A 9 -28.78 -54.96 -13.62
N ASP A 10 -29.23 -55.83 -14.53
CA ASP A 10 -28.40 -56.39 -15.61
C ASP A 10 -28.55 -55.66 -16.95
N GLY A 11 -29.22 -54.51 -16.96
CA GLY A 11 -29.39 -53.69 -18.17
C GLY A 11 -30.46 -54.16 -19.12
N SER A 12 -31.13 -55.26 -18.79
CA SER A 12 -32.29 -55.73 -19.52
C SER A 12 -33.58 -55.19 -18.90
N GLY A 13 -34.51 -54.74 -19.74
CA GLY A 13 -35.82 -54.27 -19.27
C GLY A 13 -36.64 -55.45 -18.77
N LEU A 14 -37.13 -55.38 -17.53
CA LEU A 14 -37.91 -56.47 -16.94
C LEU A 14 -39.40 -56.30 -17.26
N ALA A 15 -40.03 -57.33 -17.80
CA ALA A 15 -41.47 -57.37 -18.00
C ALA A 15 -42.17 -57.92 -16.75
N VAL A 16 -42.83 -57.05 -15.99
CA VAL A 16 -43.60 -57.44 -14.78
C VAL A 16 -45.04 -57.70 -15.19
N THR A 17 -45.52 -58.93 -15.01
CA THR A 17 -46.90 -59.30 -15.36
C THR A 17 -47.88 -58.60 -14.43
N LYS A 18 -48.86 -57.89 -15.00
CA LYS A 18 -49.85 -57.08 -14.29
C LYS A 18 -51.15 -57.85 -14.02
N ASP A 19 -51.53 -58.76 -14.91
CA ASP A 19 -52.82 -59.46 -14.85
C ASP A 19 -52.75 -60.93 -15.28
N SER A 20 -53.87 -61.63 -15.12
CA SER A 20 -54.03 -63.06 -15.46
C SER A 20 -54.06 -63.33 -16.96
N GLU A 21 -54.19 -62.29 -17.77
CA GLU A 21 -54.22 -62.33 -19.23
C GLU A 21 -52.82 -62.19 -19.84
N GLY A 22 -51.78 -62.00 -19.01
CA GLY A 22 -50.39 -61.96 -19.43
C GLY A 22 -49.91 -60.57 -19.89
N ASN A 23 -50.67 -59.51 -19.63
CA ASN A 23 -50.21 -58.16 -19.93
C ASN A 23 -49.11 -57.75 -18.96
N THR A 24 -48.08 -57.03 -19.46
CA THR A 24 -46.90 -56.67 -18.66
C THR A 24 -46.69 -55.16 -18.59
N TRP A 25 -46.15 -54.69 -17.47
CA TRP A 25 -45.49 -53.41 -17.35
C TRP A 25 -44.00 -53.59 -17.63
N THR A 26 -43.46 -52.81 -18.55
CA THR A 26 -42.02 -52.77 -18.81
C THR A 26 -41.35 -51.85 -17.80
N LEU A 27 -40.56 -52.41 -16.90
CA LEU A 27 -39.63 -51.63 -16.10
C LEU A 27 -38.45 -51.25 -17.00
N ASN A 28 -38.24 -49.96 -17.23
CA ASN A 28 -37.11 -49.47 -18.02
C ASN A 28 -35.80 -49.90 -17.35
N ALA A 29 -34.91 -50.51 -18.13
CA ALA A 29 -33.58 -50.84 -17.69
C ALA A 29 -32.84 -49.56 -17.27
N SER A 30 -32.35 -49.53 -16.04
CA SER A 30 -31.28 -48.61 -15.65
C SER A 30 -30.14 -49.49 -15.17
N ASP A 31 -29.14 -49.65 -16.03
CA ASP A 31 -27.86 -50.21 -15.65
C ASP A 31 -27.26 -49.30 -14.59
N LEU A 32 -27.06 -49.85 -13.39
CA LEU A 32 -26.12 -49.29 -12.43
C LEU A 32 -24.90 -50.19 -12.48
N ASN A 33 -24.16 -50.12 -13.58
CA ASN A 33 -22.92 -50.88 -13.71
C ASN A 33 -21.80 -50.19 -12.89
N ASP A 34 -20.68 -50.90 -12.69
CA ASP A 34 -19.52 -50.37 -11.95
C ASP A 34 -18.96 -49.08 -12.59
N SER A 35 -19.13 -48.91 -13.90
CA SER A 35 -18.75 -47.69 -14.64
C SER A 35 -19.67 -46.49 -14.32
N ASP A 36 -20.96 -46.70 -14.12
CA ASP A 36 -21.91 -45.64 -13.77
C ASP A 36 -21.70 -45.18 -12.32
N ILE A 37 -21.42 -46.12 -11.43
CA ILE A 37 -21.07 -45.83 -10.02
C ILE A 37 -19.73 -45.08 -9.96
N THR A 38 -18.72 -45.52 -10.70
CA THR A 38 -17.41 -44.83 -10.74
C THR A 38 -17.49 -43.46 -11.39
N SER A 39 -18.34 -43.25 -12.40
CA SER A 39 -18.58 -41.93 -13.00
C SER A 39 -19.19 -40.94 -12.01
N VAL A 40 -20.20 -41.38 -11.23
CA VAL A 40 -20.80 -40.55 -10.17
C VAL A 40 -19.79 -40.25 -9.06
N ILE A 41 -19.00 -41.24 -8.62
CA ILE A 41 -17.95 -41.04 -7.60
C ILE A 41 -16.85 -40.09 -8.11
N ALA A 42 -16.43 -40.24 -9.37
CA ALA A 42 -15.43 -39.37 -10.00
C ALA A 42 -15.92 -37.91 -10.11
N SER A 43 -17.21 -37.70 -10.38
CA SER A 43 -17.81 -36.35 -10.41
C SER A 43 -17.81 -35.65 -9.05
N GLY A 44 -17.84 -36.39 -7.94
CA GLY A 44 -17.66 -35.84 -6.59
C GLY A 44 -16.21 -35.41 -6.32
N PHE A 45 -15.23 -36.12 -6.90
CA PHE A 45 -13.80 -35.83 -6.72
C PHE A 45 -13.34 -34.58 -7.49
N THR A 46 -13.92 -34.29 -8.65
CA THR A 46 -13.66 -33.06 -9.42
C THR A 46 -14.12 -31.78 -8.70
N VAL A 47 -15.11 -31.87 -7.81
CA VAL A 47 -15.50 -30.74 -6.94
C VAL A 47 -14.40 -30.45 -5.91
N THR A 48 -13.77 -31.49 -5.34
CA THR A 48 -12.68 -31.34 -4.37
C THR A 48 -11.42 -30.71 -5.00
N SER A 49 -11.06 -31.09 -6.23
CA SER A 49 -9.92 -30.48 -6.93
C SER A 49 -10.16 -29.01 -7.29
N THR A 50 -11.41 -28.66 -7.63
CA THR A 50 -11.82 -27.28 -7.90
C THR A 50 -11.74 -26.42 -6.63
N MET A 51 -12.16 -26.98 -5.48
CA MET A 51 -12.04 -26.32 -4.18
C MET A 51 -10.58 -26.05 -3.80
N SER A 52 -9.69 -27.04 -4.00
CA SER A 52 -8.26 -26.88 -3.73
C SER A 52 -7.62 -25.76 -4.58
N THR A 53 -8.01 -25.66 -5.86
CA THR A 53 -7.54 -24.60 -6.75
C THR A 53 -8.01 -23.22 -6.28
N LEU A 54 -9.27 -23.12 -5.83
CA LEU A 54 -9.82 -21.87 -5.28
C LEU A 54 -9.11 -21.46 -3.98
N THR A 55 -8.89 -22.39 -3.04
CA THR A 55 -8.15 -22.11 -1.80
C THR A 55 -6.75 -21.58 -2.09
N THR A 56 -6.02 -22.23 -3.02
CA THR A 56 -4.68 -21.79 -3.43
C THR A 56 -4.71 -20.39 -4.04
N SER A 57 -5.73 -20.10 -4.86
CA SER A 57 -5.89 -18.78 -5.47
C SER A 57 -6.17 -17.70 -4.42
N ILE A 58 -7.01 -18.00 -3.43
CA ILE A 58 -7.32 -17.08 -2.31
C ILE A 58 -6.08 -16.83 -1.45
N GLU A 59 -5.29 -17.86 -1.17
CA GLU A 59 -4.06 -17.76 -0.39
C GLU A 59 -3.00 -16.93 -1.14
N SER A 60 -2.88 -17.13 -2.45
CA SER A 60 -2.02 -16.30 -3.31
C SER A 60 -2.43 -14.82 -3.25
N VAL A 61 -3.72 -14.50 -3.45
CA VAL A 61 -4.21 -13.12 -3.36
C VAL A 61 -3.96 -12.52 -1.96
N SER A 62 -4.18 -13.30 -0.91
CA SER A 62 -3.95 -12.87 0.47
C SER A 62 -2.47 -12.58 0.73
N THR A 63 -1.57 -13.41 0.19
CA THR A 63 -0.12 -13.21 0.26
C THR A 63 0.30 -11.93 -0.45
N HIS A 64 -0.20 -11.68 -1.67
CA HIS A 64 0.08 -10.44 -2.40
C HIS A 64 -0.45 -9.22 -1.65
N ARG A 65 -1.66 -9.29 -1.07
CA ARG A 65 -2.22 -8.21 -0.23
C ARG A 65 -1.34 -7.92 0.99
N ALA A 66 -0.83 -8.97 1.64
CA ALA A 66 0.08 -8.80 2.79
C ALA A 66 1.39 -8.12 2.37
N GLN A 67 1.98 -8.50 1.23
CA GLN A 67 3.19 -7.87 0.70
C GLN A 67 2.97 -6.40 0.34
N ILE A 68 1.87 -6.08 -0.33
CA ILE A 68 1.49 -4.69 -0.64
C ILE A 68 1.29 -3.89 0.66
N GLY A 69 0.59 -4.46 1.65
CA GLY A 69 0.43 -3.84 2.97
C GLY A 69 1.77 -3.53 3.64
N GLY A 70 2.72 -4.46 3.59
CA GLY A 70 4.08 -4.25 4.09
C GLY A 70 4.81 -3.11 3.37
N ASN A 71 4.68 -3.01 2.04
CA ASN A 71 5.27 -1.92 1.27
C ASN A 71 4.61 -0.56 1.59
N ILE A 72 3.29 -0.52 1.76
CA ILE A 72 2.58 0.69 2.19
C ILE A 72 3.09 1.15 3.56
N GLN A 73 3.25 0.25 4.52
CA GLN A 73 3.77 0.59 5.84
C GLN A 73 5.19 1.17 5.76
N ARG A 74 6.05 0.60 4.90
CA ARG A 74 7.41 1.14 4.67
C ARG A 74 7.37 2.53 4.04
N LEU A 75 6.50 2.77 3.07
CA LEU A 75 6.34 4.07 2.43
C LEU A 75 5.81 5.11 3.41
N GLN A 76 4.85 4.76 4.27
CA GLN A 76 4.33 5.63 5.33
C GLN A 76 5.43 6.01 6.31
N LEU A 77 6.17 5.02 6.85
CA LEU A 77 7.28 5.27 7.76
C LEU A 77 8.37 6.15 7.11
N THR A 78 8.69 5.89 5.84
CA THR A 78 9.68 6.69 5.11
C THR A 78 9.19 8.12 4.93
N ASN A 79 7.90 8.32 4.62
CA ASN A 79 7.32 9.65 4.47
C ASN A 79 7.36 10.43 5.80
N GLU A 80 6.97 9.81 6.90
CA GLU A 80 7.08 10.41 8.24
C GLU A 80 8.52 10.81 8.59
N GLN A 81 9.48 9.90 8.33
CA GLN A 81 10.90 10.18 8.54
C GLN A 81 11.40 11.34 7.66
N LEU A 82 10.99 11.40 6.39
CA LEU A 82 11.33 12.49 5.49
C LEU A 82 10.69 13.82 5.93
N GLY A 83 9.48 13.79 6.47
CA GLY A 83 8.83 14.97 7.06
C GLY A 83 9.63 15.53 8.23
N ILE A 84 10.02 14.67 9.18
CA ILE A 84 10.85 15.03 10.32
C ILE A 84 12.23 15.53 9.86
N LEU A 85 12.85 14.87 8.87
CA LEU A 85 14.13 15.30 8.32
C LEU A 85 14.02 16.66 7.64
N SER A 86 12.95 16.89 6.88
CA SER A 86 12.68 18.17 6.22
C SER A 86 12.51 19.30 7.24
N GLU A 87 11.80 19.06 8.34
CA GLU A 87 11.64 20.03 9.42
C GLU A 87 12.98 20.34 10.10
N ASN A 88 13.75 19.31 10.47
CA ASN A 88 15.07 19.47 11.07
C ASN A 88 16.06 20.19 10.14
N LEU A 89 16.03 19.88 8.84
CA LEU A 89 16.87 20.54 7.84
C LEU A 89 16.43 22.00 7.66
N SER A 90 15.13 22.27 7.58
CA SER A 90 14.58 23.63 7.51
C SER A 90 14.98 24.46 8.73
N ALA A 91 14.86 23.91 9.94
CA ALA A 91 15.30 24.57 11.18
C ALA A 91 16.82 24.82 11.20
N SER A 92 17.61 23.88 10.69
CA SER A 92 19.06 24.03 10.57
C SER A 92 19.43 25.10 9.53
N VAL A 93 18.75 25.12 8.38
CA VAL A 93 18.93 26.13 7.34
C VAL A 93 18.50 27.50 7.83
N SER A 94 17.38 27.60 8.56
CA SER A 94 16.93 28.84 9.21
C SER A 94 18.01 29.33 10.19
N ARG A 95 18.58 28.48 11.05
CA ARG A 95 19.70 28.90 11.93
C ARG A 95 20.96 29.37 11.18
N ILE A 96 21.24 28.84 10.00
CA ILE A 96 22.42 29.21 9.21
C ILE A 96 22.16 30.48 8.38
N LYS A 97 20.97 30.57 7.78
CA LYS A 97 20.61 31.61 6.81
C LYS A 97 19.97 32.82 7.46
N ASP A 98 19.11 32.60 8.45
CA ASP A 98 18.53 33.66 9.24
C ASP A 98 19.62 34.12 10.20
N VAL A 99 20.38 35.12 9.75
CA VAL A 99 21.23 35.90 10.63
C VAL A 99 20.35 36.51 11.71
N ASP A 100 20.85 36.52 12.93
CA ASP A 100 20.16 37.15 14.04
C ASP A 100 19.93 38.64 13.71
N VAL A 101 18.68 38.99 13.42
CA VAL A 101 18.25 40.35 13.03
C VAL A 101 18.72 41.37 14.07
N ALA A 102 18.83 40.98 15.34
CA ALA A 102 19.36 41.84 16.39
C ALA A 102 20.84 42.18 16.16
N THR A 103 21.65 41.21 15.75
CA THR A 103 23.08 41.40 15.48
C THR A 103 23.29 42.22 14.20
N GLU A 104 22.55 41.95 13.12
CA GLU A 104 22.69 42.74 11.90
C GLU A 104 22.14 44.16 12.04
N SER A 105 21.05 44.35 12.80
CA SER A 105 20.50 45.69 13.08
C SER A 105 21.45 46.53 13.92
N THR A 106 22.10 45.94 14.93
CA THR A 106 23.12 46.65 15.74
C THR A 106 24.35 46.97 14.92
N GLN A 107 24.79 46.06 14.05
CA GLN A 107 25.89 46.29 13.12
C GLN A 107 25.57 47.41 12.11
N PHE A 108 24.36 47.41 11.54
CA PHE A 108 23.85 48.47 10.66
C PHE A 108 23.77 49.82 11.38
N ALA A 109 23.24 49.86 12.62
CA ALA A 109 23.22 51.07 13.43
C ALA A 109 24.64 51.57 13.74
N ARG A 110 25.57 50.67 14.06
CA ARG A 110 26.98 51.00 14.29
C ARG A 110 27.62 51.61 13.05
N TYR A 111 27.35 51.07 11.85
CA TYR A 111 27.86 51.64 10.61
C TYR A 111 27.28 53.02 10.33
N ASN A 112 25.98 53.25 10.57
CA ASN A 112 25.37 54.57 10.45
C ASN A 112 25.99 55.60 11.42
N ILE A 113 26.18 55.22 12.68
CA ILE A 113 26.84 56.07 13.68
C ILE A 113 28.28 56.37 13.24
N LEU A 114 29.01 55.38 12.72
CA LEU A 114 30.38 55.56 12.25
C LEU A 114 30.45 56.52 11.06
N VAL A 115 29.51 56.44 10.11
CA VAL A 115 29.44 57.36 8.98
C VAL A 115 29.12 58.78 9.45
N GLN A 116 28.13 58.96 10.34
CA GLN A 116 27.80 60.28 10.91
C GLN A 116 28.94 60.86 11.77
N SER A 117 29.61 60.02 12.54
CA SER A 117 30.75 60.43 13.36
C SER A 117 31.96 60.76 12.49
N GLY A 118 32.19 60.00 11.42
CA GLY A 118 33.25 60.25 10.44
C GLY A 118 33.05 61.57 9.70
N THR A 119 31.82 61.88 9.27
CA THR A 119 31.52 63.17 8.64
C THR A 119 31.65 64.34 9.62
N ALA A 120 31.18 64.20 10.86
CA ALA A 120 31.36 65.21 11.90
C ALA A 120 32.85 65.42 12.27
N MET A 121 33.63 64.33 12.38
CA MET A 121 35.07 64.43 12.64
C MET A 121 35.83 65.05 11.46
N LEU A 122 35.46 64.74 10.21
CA LEU A 122 36.03 65.40 9.03
C LEU A 122 35.69 66.90 9.01
N ALA A 123 34.47 67.28 9.38
CA ALA A 123 34.10 68.69 9.50
C ALA A 123 34.93 69.40 10.58
N GLN A 124 35.10 68.78 11.75
CA GLN A 124 35.91 69.32 12.84
C GLN A 124 37.41 69.40 12.48
N ALA A 125 37.94 68.38 11.80
CA ALA A 125 39.32 68.36 11.34
C ALA A 125 39.62 69.44 10.29
N ASN A 126 38.64 69.85 9.48
CA ASN A 126 38.78 70.96 8.54
C ASN A 126 38.77 72.35 9.21
N LEU A 127 38.15 72.48 10.39
CA LEU A 127 38.11 73.74 11.14
C LEU A 127 39.37 73.99 11.98
N LEU A 128 40.05 72.93 12.44
CA LEU A 128 41.28 73.00 13.23
C LEU A 128 42.44 73.77 12.54
N PRO A 129 42.75 73.58 11.25
CA PRO A 129 43.80 74.34 10.58
C PRO A 129 43.46 75.82 10.43
N GLN A 130 42.19 76.17 10.25
CA GLN A 130 41.76 77.56 10.11
C GLN A 130 41.84 78.33 11.43
N SER A 131 41.54 77.67 12.56
CA SER A 131 41.72 78.27 13.88
C SER A 131 43.19 78.43 14.24
N ALA A 132 44.06 77.47 13.87
CA ALA A 132 45.51 77.61 14.01
C ALA A 132 46.08 78.79 13.18
N LEU A 133 45.58 79.01 11.96
CA LEU A 133 46.01 80.13 11.12
C LEU A 133 45.55 81.51 11.64
N ARG A 134 44.47 81.57 12.42
CA ARG A 134 44.03 82.78 13.15
C ARG A 134 44.89 83.09 14.37
N LEU A 135 45.60 82.11 14.93
CA LEU A 135 46.49 82.28 16.08
C LEU A 135 47.92 82.68 15.67
N LEU A 136 48.29 82.50 14.40
CA LEU A 136 49.60 82.86 13.84
C LEU A 136 49.61 84.24 13.14
N GLN A 137 48.46 84.92 13.07
CA GLN A 137 48.32 86.29 12.57
C GLN A 137 48.25 87.30 13.72
#